data_AF-A0A7W8D2J5-F1
#
_entry.id   AF-A0A7W8D2J5-F1
#
_cell.length_a   1.000
_cell.length_b   1.000
_cell.length_c   1.000
_cell.angle_alpha   90.00
_cell.angle_beta   90.00
_cell.angle_gamma   90.00
#
_symmetry.space_group_name_H-M   'P 1'
#
loop_
_entity.id
_entity.type
_entity.pdbx_description
1 polymer ?
#
loop_
_entity_poly.entity_id
_entity_poly.type
_entity_poly.pdbx_seq_one_letter_code
_entity_poly.pdbx_strand_id
1 'polypeptide(L)'
;MTYLQSNLHFLRTKNKLSQKELAEKLFMTHQTISNHETGKSQPDLEMMQKYADFYEIPLSDLLHLDLSTKKPVKDIGNIIFDKDRQTFQILSGSKGIYPMKDVCKCQIIFEDAKFHNEEIPFPLDHRILVTSYDFWWVNRKVYVGLEIELKNSDKLYIYVSNDAKIQNSDSFKKTMQYAQQIKEQFKTSSKNPVL
;
A
#
# COMPACT_ATOMS: atom_id res chain seq x y z
N MET A 1 15.81 0.88 -22.38
CA MET A 1 15.90 2.21 -21.75
C MET A 1 15.82 1.99 -20.24
N THR A 2 16.77 2.51 -19.47
CA THR A 2 16.74 2.42 -17.99
C THR A 2 16.11 3.68 -17.41
N TYR A 3 15.36 3.56 -16.32
CA TYR A 3 14.74 4.70 -15.63
C TYR A 3 15.61 5.27 -14.50
N LEU A 4 16.82 4.75 -14.33
CA LEU A 4 17.70 5.05 -13.20
C LEU A 4 17.88 6.55 -12.95
N GLN A 5 18.31 7.33 -13.96
CA GLN A 5 18.60 8.76 -13.79
C GLN A 5 17.35 9.56 -13.40
N SER A 6 16.24 9.33 -14.10
CA SER A 6 14.96 9.98 -13.82
C SER A 6 14.39 9.59 -12.46
N ASN A 7 14.56 8.32 -12.06
CA ASN A 7 14.11 7.81 -10.78
C ASN A 7 14.91 8.37 -9.61
N LEU A 8 16.24 8.47 -9.73
CA LEU A 8 17.08 9.08 -8.70
C LEU A 8 16.67 10.53 -8.44
N HIS A 9 16.47 11.30 -9.51
CA HIS A 9 16.01 12.69 -9.42
C HIS A 9 14.60 12.80 -8.80
N PHE A 10 13.68 11.95 -9.23
CA PHE A 10 12.32 11.91 -8.71
C PHE A 10 12.28 11.54 -7.22
N LEU A 11 12.99 10.48 -6.82
CA LEU A 11 13.00 10.01 -5.42
C LEU A 11 13.61 11.07 -4.50
N ARG A 12 14.69 11.74 -4.92
CA ARG A 12 15.30 12.82 -4.15
C ARG A 12 14.32 13.97 -3.93
N THR A 13 13.68 14.44 -5.01
CA THR A 13 12.73 15.57 -4.95
C THR A 13 11.47 15.22 -4.17
N LYS A 14 10.94 14.00 -4.30
CA LYS A 14 9.84 13.47 -3.51
C LYS A 14 10.13 13.46 -2.01
N ASN A 15 11.37 13.17 -1.62
CA ASN A 15 11.85 13.21 -0.23
C ASN A 15 12.25 14.63 0.22
N LYS A 16 12.05 15.65 -0.61
CA LYS A 16 12.39 17.06 -0.33
C LYS A 16 13.87 17.30 0.02
N LEU A 17 14.77 16.49 -0.54
CA LEU A 17 16.20 16.62 -0.33
C LEU A 17 16.84 17.45 -1.44
N SER A 18 17.79 18.31 -1.11
CA SER A 18 18.75 18.86 -2.06
C SER A 18 19.78 17.80 -2.48
N GLN A 19 20.46 18.02 -3.60
CA GLN A 19 21.55 17.12 -4.02
C GLN A 19 22.68 17.06 -2.98
N LYS A 20 22.91 18.15 -2.25
CA LYS A 20 23.92 18.23 -1.18
C LYS A 20 23.52 17.37 0.02
N GLU A 21 22.27 17.49 0.49
CA GLU A 21 21.78 16.70 1.63
C GLU A 21 21.73 15.20 1.31
N LEU A 22 21.34 14.82 0.08
CA LEU A 22 21.38 13.42 -0.33
C LEU A 22 22.83 12.90 -0.37
N ALA A 23 23.77 13.71 -0.88
CA ALA A 23 25.18 13.36 -0.93
C ALA A 23 25.73 13.10 0.49
N GLU A 24 25.42 13.97 1.45
CA GLU A 24 25.81 13.80 2.86
C GLU A 24 25.23 12.51 3.46
N LYS A 25 23.94 12.23 3.23
CA LYS A 25 23.28 11.02 3.74
C LYS A 25 23.84 9.73 3.14
N LEU A 26 24.29 9.76 1.89
CA LEU A 26 24.86 8.61 1.19
C LEU A 26 26.38 8.57 1.26
N PHE A 27 27.04 9.45 2.00
CA PHE A 27 28.51 9.55 2.04
C PHE A 27 29.12 9.67 0.63
N MET A 28 28.53 10.50 -0.21
CA MET A 28 28.94 10.79 -1.59
C MET A 28 29.24 12.28 -1.76
N THR A 29 29.86 12.66 -2.88
CA THR A 29 30.01 14.08 -3.22
C THR A 29 28.75 14.61 -3.90
N HIS A 30 28.50 15.91 -3.76
CA HIS A 30 27.43 16.60 -4.50
C HIS A 30 27.56 16.36 -6.02
N GLN A 31 28.79 16.40 -6.55
CA GLN A 31 29.06 16.20 -7.98
C GLN A 31 28.67 14.78 -8.44
N THR A 32 28.92 13.77 -7.62
CA THR A 32 28.52 12.37 -7.88
C THR A 32 27.01 12.25 -8.03
N ILE A 33 26.24 12.79 -7.07
CA ILE A 33 24.76 12.80 -7.14
C ILE A 33 24.28 13.52 -8.41
N SER A 34 24.82 14.71 -8.67
CA SER A 34 24.44 15.52 -9.84
C SER A 34 24.71 14.78 -11.15
N ASN A 35 25.86 14.12 -11.28
CA ASN A 35 26.22 13.35 -12.47
C ASN A 35 25.31 12.14 -12.69
N HIS A 36 24.94 11.43 -11.62
CA HIS A 36 24.01 10.30 -11.71
C HIS A 36 22.60 10.74 -12.12
N GLU A 37 22.07 11.83 -11.55
CA GLU A 37 20.74 12.35 -11.90
C GLU A 37 20.67 12.92 -13.32
N THR A 38 21.79 13.45 -13.83
CA THR A 38 21.86 14.02 -15.19
C THR A 38 22.32 13.02 -16.25
N GLY A 39 22.72 11.81 -15.86
CA GLY A 39 23.25 10.79 -16.77
C GLY A 39 24.66 11.08 -17.29
N LYS A 40 25.39 12.05 -16.71
CA LYS A 40 26.80 12.32 -17.05
C LYS A 40 27.74 11.18 -16.64
N SER A 41 27.39 10.46 -15.58
CA SER A 41 28.03 9.20 -15.20
C SER A 41 26.97 8.21 -14.72
N GLN A 42 27.27 6.92 -14.84
CA GLN A 42 26.41 5.87 -14.32
C GLN A 42 26.98 5.37 -12.99
N PRO A 43 26.17 5.23 -11.93
CA PRO A 43 26.61 4.57 -10.70
C PRO A 43 26.96 3.11 -11.01
N ASP A 44 27.88 2.54 -10.24
CA ASP A 44 28.14 1.09 -10.27
C ASP A 44 27.06 0.31 -9.50
N LEU A 45 27.15 -1.01 -9.49
CA LEU A 45 26.16 -1.88 -8.84
C LEU A 45 26.05 -1.60 -7.34
N GLU A 46 27.17 -1.35 -6.66
CA GLU A 46 27.20 -1.08 -5.21
C GLU A 46 26.50 0.24 -4.91
N MET A 47 26.77 1.29 -5.68
CA MET A 47 26.10 2.58 -5.58
C MET A 47 24.61 2.47 -5.90
N MET A 48 24.24 1.70 -6.94
CA MET A 48 22.82 1.46 -7.25
C MET A 48 22.10 0.77 -6.10
N GLN A 49 22.72 -0.24 -5.48
CA GLN A 49 22.17 -0.91 -4.29
C GLN A 49 22.05 0.07 -3.12
N LYS A 50 23.04 0.92 -2.90
CA LYS A 50 23.01 1.96 -1.86
C LYS A 50 21.84 2.94 -2.02
N TYR A 51 21.52 3.34 -3.26
CA TYR A 51 20.32 4.13 -3.54
C TYR A 51 19.04 3.35 -3.26
N ALA A 52 18.97 2.09 -3.70
CA ALA A 52 17.81 1.23 -3.50
C ALA A 52 17.51 1.03 -2.01
N ASP A 53 18.54 0.75 -1.21
CA ASP A 53 18.45 0.59 0.25
C ASP A 53 18.02 1.90 0.93
N PHE A 54 18.62 3.03 0.56
CA PHE A 54 18.28 4.34 1.14
C PHE A 54 16.82 4.74 0.89
N TYR A 55 16.28 4.41 -0.29
CA TYR A 55 14.89 4.70 -0.64
C TYR A 55 13.92 3.56 -0.30
N GLU A 56 14.41 2.47 0.29
CA GLU A 56 13.64 1.27 0.65
C GLU A 56 12.83 0.69 -0.54
N ILE A 57 13.44 0.66 -1.73
CA ILE A 57 12.82 0.08 -2.93
C ILE A 57 13.69 -1.05 -3.50
N PRO A 58 13.10 -2.04 -4.20
CA PRO A 58 13.88 -3.03 -4.93
C PRO A 58 14.79 -2.35 -5.98
N LEU A 59 16.04 -2.80 -6.10
CA LEU A 59 16.95 -2.32 -7.14
C LEU A 59 16.34 -2.46 -8.55
N SER A 60 15.62 -3.56 -8.80
CA SER A 60 14.87 -3.75 -10.04
C SER A 60 13.89 -2.61 -10.34
N ASP A 61 13.18 -2.09 -9.33
CA ASP A 61 12.21 -1.00 -9.51
C ASP A 61 12.92 0.30 -9.85
N LEU A 62 14.06 0.56 -9.19
CA LEU A 62 14.89 1.73 -9.47
C LEU A 62 15.40 1.73 -10.92
N LEU A 63 15.64 0.57 -11.53
CA LEU A 63 16.20 0.45 -12.88
C LEU A 63 15.16 0.37 -13.98
N HIS A 64 14.05 -0.35 -13.75
CA HIS A 64 13.17 -0.83 -14.80
C HIS A 64 11.75 -0.24 -14.77
N LEU A 65 11.37 0.48 -13.72
CA LEU A 65 10.05 1.12 -13.62
C LEU A 65 10.19 2.64 -13.65
N ASP A 66 9.27 3.32 -14.31
CA ASP A 66 9.15 4.78 -14.17
C ASP A 66 8.45 5.13 -12.85
N LEU A 67 9.23 5.51 -11.84
CA LEU A 67 8.70 5.83 -10.52
C LEU A 67 7.94 7.16 -10.48
N SER A 68 8.14 8.03 -11.48
CA SER A 68 7.47 9.33 -11.55
C SER A 68 6.02 9.21 -12.01
N THR A 69 5.73 8.21 -12.85
CA THR A 69 4.39 7.88 -13.32
C THR A 69 3.72 6.80 -12.45
N LYS A 70 4.50 6.13 -11.60
CA LYS A 70 3.99 5.33 -10.48
C LYS A 70 3.25 6.29 -9.54
N LYS A 71 1.93 6.44 -9.77
CA LYS A 71 1.02 7.15 -8.87
C LYS A 71 1.38 6.72 -7.45
N PRO A 72 1.51 7.64 -6.48
CA PRO A 72 1.70 7.23 -5.10
C PRO A 72 0.55 6.30 -4.78
N VAL A 73 0.84 5.01 -4.66
CA VAL A 73 -0.15 3.98 -4.35
C VAL A 73 -0.46 4.11 -2.85
N LYS A 74 -1.06 5.24 -2.50
CA LYS A 74 -2.10 5.32 -1.49
C LYS A 74 -3.42 5.02 -2.20
N ASP A 75 -3.42 3.96 -3.02
CA ASP A 75 -4.62 3.55 -3.75
C ASP A 75 -5.52 2.86 -2.73
N ILE A 76 -6.36 3.68 -2.10
CA ILE A 76 -7.56 3.23 -1.41
C ILE A 76 -7.24 2.55 -0.07
N GLY A 77 -6.96 3.34 0.97
CA GLY A 77 -6.77 2.82 2.33
C GLY A 77 -5.38 2.23 2.60
N ASN A 78 -5.30 1.19 3.43
CA ASN A 78 -4.04 0.55 3.85
C ASN A 78 -3.64 -0.66 2.98
N ILE A 79 -3.81 -0.55 1.65
CA ILE A 79 -3.42 -1.58 0.69
C ILE A 79 -2.70 -0.97 -0.51
N ILE A 80 -1.74 -1.70 -1.08
CA ILE A 80 -1.03 -1.37 -2.31
C ILE A 80 -1.23 -2.53 -3.28
N PHE A 81 -1.72 -2.26 -4.48
CA PHE A 81 -1.79 -3.25 -5.55
C PHE A 81 -0.64 -3.05 -6.53
N ASP A 82 0.13 -4.11 -6.77
CA ASP A 82 1.15 -4.17 -7.81
C ASP A 82 0.63 -5.06 -8.94
N LYS A 83 0.14 -4.42 -10.00
CA LYS A 83 -0.43 -5.11 -11.16
C LYS A 83 0.64 -5.81 -12.01
N ASP A 84 1.86 -5.30 -12.02
CA ASP A 84 2.93 -5.89 -12.83
C ASP A 84 3.41 -7.20 -12.20
N ARG A 85 3.55 -7.21 -10.87
CA ARG A 85 3.95 -8.39 -10.10
C ARG A 85 2.79 -9.31 -9.73
N GLN A 86 1.55 -8.90 -10.02
CA GLN A 86 0.33 -9.60 -9.59
C GLN A 86 0.33 -9.86 -8.07
N THR A 87 0.73 -8.86 -7.28
CA THR A 87 0.77 -8.92 -5.81
C THR A 87 -0.01 -7.78 -5.19
N PHE A 88 -0.38 -7.92 -3.92
CA PHE A 88 -0.87 -6.84 -3.09
C PHE A 88 -0.14 -6.81 -1.75
N GLN A 89 0.08 -5.62 -1.21
CA GLN A 89 0.70 -5.41 0.10
C GLN A 89 -0.33 -4.84 1.07
N ILE A 90 -0.45 -5.49 2.22
CA ILE A 90 -1.27 -5.02 3.34
C ILE A 90 -0.39 -4.16 4.26
N LEU A 91 -0.81 -2.92 4.51
CA LEU A 91 -0.10 -1.98 5.38
C LEU A 91 -0.64 -1.95 6.82
N SER A 92 -1.88 -2.41 7.02
CA SER A 92 -2.53 -2.47 8.34
C SER A 92 -3.45 -3.68 8.46
N GLY A 93 -3.36 -4.41 9.57
CA GLY A 93 -3.97 -5.74 9.76
C GLY A 93 -2.93 -6.85 9.56
N SER A 94 -3.22 -7.83 8.72
CA SER A 94 -2.31 -8.92 8.32
C SER A 94 -1.20 -8.40 7.41
N LYS A 95 -0.27 -7.61 7.97
CA LYS A 95 0.80 -6.92 7.22
C LYS A 95 1.68 -7.91 6.46
N GLY A 96 1.96 -7.61 5.20
CA GLY A 96 2.75 -8.48 4.33
C GLY A 96 2.48 -8.24 2.85
N ILE A 97 3.19 -8.98 2.00
CA ILE A 97 3.00 -9.00 0.55
C ILE A 97 2.45 -10.37 0.17
N TYR A 98 1.37 -10.38 -0.60
CA TYR A 98 0.62 -11.57 -0.95
C TYR A 98 0.35 -11.60 -2.45
N PRO A 99 0.34 -12.78 -3.08
CA PRO A 99 0.04 -12.90 -4.50
C PRO A 99 -1.46 -12.81 -4.75
N MET A 100 -1.86 -12.07 -5.80
CA MET A 100 -3.26 -11.88 -6.18
C MET A 100 -3.94 -13.20 -6.55
N LYS A 101 -3.19 -14.14 -7.14
CA LYS A 101 -3.68 -15.46 -7.55
C LYS A 101 -4.18 -16.34 -6.39
N ASP A 102 -3.81 -16.03 -5.15
CA ASP A 102 -4.19 -16.84 -3.99
C ASP A 102 -5.51 -16.38 -3.37
N VAL A 103 -6.06 -15.23 -3.80
CA VAL A 103 -7.31 -14.69 -3.29
C VAL A 103 -8.51 -15.44 -3.87
N CYS A 104 -9.34 -16.03 -2.99
CA CYS A 104 -10.60 -16.67 -3.34
C CYS A 104 -11.80 -15.74 -3.17
N LYS A 105 -11.84 -15.04 -2.03
CA LYS A 105 -12.99 -14.22 -1.64
C LYS A 105 -12.51 -13.00 -0.86
N CYS A 106 -13.23 -11.89 -1.04
CA CYS A 106 -13.02 -10.68 -0.27
C CYS A 106 -14.38 -10.15 0.20
N GLN A 107 -14.53 -9.88 1.49
CA GLN A 107 -15.76 -9.33 2.07
C GLN A 107 -15.46 -8.19 3.05
N ILE A 108 -16.37 -7.20 3.08
CA ILE A 108 -16.26 -6.07 4.00
C ILE A 108 -16.77 -6.53 5.37
N ILE A 109 -15.99 -6.22 6.40
CA ILE A 109 -16.28 -6.54 7.79
C ILE A 109 -16.13 -5.30 8.66
N PHE A 110 -16.65 -5.36 9.88
CA PHE A 110 -16.61 -4.26 10.82
C PHE A 110 -16.23 -4.77 12.20
N GLU A 111 -15.49 -3.94 12.93
CA GLU A 111 -15.12 -4.16 14.33
C GLU A 111 -15.57 -2.96 15.16
N ASP A 112 -16.10 -3.21 16.35
CA ASP A 112 -16.42 -2.14 17.29
C ASP A 112 -15.12 -1.54 17.84
N ALA A 113 -14.98 -0.21 17.77
CA ALA A 113 -13.72 0.46 18.12
C ALA A 113 -13.27 0.23 19.57
N LYS A 114 -14.18 -0.16 20.47
CA LYS A 114 -13.85 -0.49 21.87
C LYS A 114 -12.97 -1.74 22.02
N PHE A 115 -12.94 -2.59 20.99
CA PHE A 115 -12.23 -3.87 21.02
C PHE A 115 -11.02 -3.92 20.09
N HIS A 116 -10.69 -2.81 19.45
CA HIS A 116 -9.61 -2.73 18.50
C HIS A 116 -8.28 -3.14 19.11
N ASN A 117 -7.64 -4.14 18.51
CA ASN A 117 -6.29 -4.58 18.82
C ASN A 117 -5.52 -4.78 17.51
N GLU A 118 -4.34 -4.16 17.38
CA GLU A 118 -3.51 -4.31 16.19
C GLU A 118 -2.83 -5.69 16.09
N GLU A 119 -2.64 -6.39 17.21
CA GLU A 119 -2.00 -7.71 17.23
C GLU A 119 -2.88 -8.80 16.61
N ILE A 120 -4.20 -8.70 16.82
CA ILE A 120 -5.18 -9.65 16.30
C ILE A 120 -6.27 -8.86 15.59
N PRO A 121 -6.17 -8.67 14.26
CA PRO A 121 -7.12 -7.87 13.52
C PRO A 121 -8.47 -8.59 13.35
N PHE A 122 -9.56 -7.89 13.68
CA PHE A 122 -10.96 -8.36 13.51
C PHE A 122 -11.26 -9.78 14.04
N PRO A 123 -10.99 -10.08 15.32
CA PRO A 123 -11.36 -11.37 15.90
C PRO A 123 -12.90 -11.52 15.91
N LEU A 124 -13.37 -12.75 15.81
CA LEU A 124 -14.79 -13.05 15.50
C LEU A 124 -15.77 -12.47 16.53
N ASP A 125 -15.39 -12.44 17.80
CA ASP A 125 -16.15 -11.92 18.94
C ASP A 125 -16.19 -10.39 19.02
N HIS A 126 -15.31 -9.69 18.30
CA HIS A 126 -15.31 -8.22 18.19
C HIS A 126 -16.04 -7.71 16.95
N ARG A 127 -16.42 -8.61 16.03
CA ARG A 127 -17.11 -8.25 14.79
C ARG A 127 -18.55 -7.87 15.04
N ILE A 128 -19.00 -6.86 14.30
CA ILE A 128 -20.38 -6.39 14.35
C ILE A 128 -21.00 -6.39 12.97
N LEU A 129 -22.31 -6.63 12.94
CA LEU A 129 -23.11 -6.41 11.74
C LEU A 129 -23.46 -4.93 11.66
N VAL A 130 -23.09 -4.31 10.54
CA VAL A 130 -23.57 -2.97 10.19
C VAL A 130 -24.66 -3.17 9.14
N THR A 131 -25.90 -2.95 9.54
CA THR A 131 -27.05 -3.00 8.64
C THR A 131 -27.35 -1.59 8.13
N SER A 132 -27.97 -1.49 6.96
CA SER A 132 -28.48 -0.21 6.42
C SER A 132 -29.73 0.30 7.15
N TYR A 133 -30.20 -0.42 8.18
CA TYR A 133 -31.33 0.00 8.99
C TYR A 133 -30.86 1.01 10.02
N ASP A 134 -31.20 2.26 9.76
CA ASP A 134 -30.95 3.42 10.60
C ASP A 134 -31.72 3.34 11.93
N PHE A 135 -31.17 2.62 12.91
CA PHE A 135 -31.52 2.84 14.30
C PHE A 135 -30.77 4.09 14.79
N TRP A 136 -31.39 5.26 14.64
CA TRP A 136 -30.81 6.60 14.95
C TRP A 136 -30.24 6.78 16.37
N TRP A 137 -30.42 5.82 17.28
CA TRP A 137 -29.89 5.86 18.66
C TRP A 137 -28.50 5.22 18.83
N VAL A 138 -27.90 4.60 17.81
CA VAL A 138 -26.67 3.81 18.00
C VAL A 138 -25.55 4.23 17.03
N ASN A 139 -25.06 5.46 17.15
CA ASN A 139 -23.88 5.93 16.42
C ASN A 139 -22.59 5.33 17.02
N ARG A 140 -22.28 4.07 16.70
CA ARG A 140 -21.04 3.42 17.18
C ARG A 140 -19.83 3.91 16.40
N LYS A 141 -18.68 3.95 17.06
CA LYS A 141 -17.37 4.07 16.39
C LYS A 141 -16.92 2.68 15.97
N VAL A 142 -16.57 2.54 14.71
CA VAL A 142 -16.27 1.24 14.11
C VAL A 142 -15.05 1.33 13.21
N TYR A 143 -14.26 0.26 13.19
CA TYR A 143 -13.27 0.05 12.14
C TYR A 143 -13.93 -0.63 10.96
N VAL A 144 -13.61 -0.14 9.76
CA VAL A 144 -14.03 -0.75 8.49
C VAL A 144 -12.87 -1.59 7.99
N GLY A 145 -13.12 -2.85 7.69
CA GLY A 145 -12.09 -3.76 7.21
C GLY A 145 -12.52 -4.64 6.06
N LEU A 146 -11.54 -5.42 5.59
CA LEU A 146 -11.73 -6.48 4.60
C LEU A 146 -11.23 -7.80 5.19
N GLU A 147 -12.03 -8.84 5.07
CA GLU A 147 -11.59 -10.24 5.21
C GLU A 147 -11.31 -10.78 3.81
N ILE A 148 -10.09 -11.26 3.62
CA ILE A 148 -9.64 -11.93 2.40
C ILE A 148 -9.45 -13.41 2.74
N GLU A 149 -10.16 -14.28 2.05
CA GLU A 149 -9.99 -15.73 2.15
C GLU A 149 -9.05 -16.19 1.03
N LEU A 150 -8.01 -16.92 1.41
CA LEU A 150 -7.02 -17.47 0.50
C LEU A 150 -7.37 -18.91 0.08
N LYS A 151 -6.74 -19.40 -0.99
CA LYS A 151 -6.92 -20.77 -1.52
C LYS A 151 -6.63 -21.88 -0.51
N ASN A 152 -5.72 -21.63 0.43
CA ASN A 152 -5.36 -22.57 1.50
C ASN A 152 -6.29 -22.45 2.73
N SER A 153 -7.41 -21.73 2.61
CA SER A 153 -8.36 -21.44 3.69
C SER A 153 -7.84 -20.49 4.78
N ASP A 154 -6.62 -19.97 4.66
CA ASP A 154 -6.14 -18.90 5.53
C ASP A 154 -6.90 -17.60 5.28
N LYS A 155 -6.97 -16.76 6.30
CA LYS A 155 -7.64 -15.47 6.26
C LYS A 155 -6.66 -14.34 6.53
N LEU A 156 -6.76 -13.30 5.70
CA LEU A 156 -6.06 -12.04 5.90
C LEU A 156 -7.07 -10.95 6.21
N TYR A 157 -6.63 -9.98 7.01
CA TYR A 157 -7.46 -8.86 7.43
C TYR A 157 -6.80 -7.54 7.09
N ILE A 158 -7.60 -6.59 6.63
CA ILE A 158 -7.14 -5.24 6.29
C ILE A 158 -8.00 -4.24 7.04
N TYR A 159 -7.37 -3.33 7.79
CA TYR A 159 -8.05 -2.10 8.20
C TYR A 159 -8.05 -1.11 7.05
N VAL A 160 -9.21 -0.68 6.56
CA VAL A 160 -9.28 0.25 5.42
C VAL A 160 -8.77 1.65 5.80
N SER A 161 -8.89 2.03 7.08
CA SER A 161 -8.28 3.24 7.66
C SER A 161 -7.68 2.93 9.03
N ASN A 162 -6.69 3.73 9.44
CA ASN A 162 -6.05 3.62 10.77
C ASN A 162 -6.90 4.20 11.90
N ASP A 163 -7.98 4.90 11.58
CA ASP A 163 -8.87 5.49 12.57
C ASP A 163 -10.30 4.96 12.42
N ALA A 164 -10.97 4.75 13.56
CA ALA A 164 -12.36 4.36 13.60
C ALA A 164 -13.29 5.46 13.08
N LYS A 165 -14.37 5.06 12.40
CA LYS A 165 -15.38 5.96 11.85
C LYS A 165 -16.66 5.86 12.66
N ILE A 166 -17.33 6.99 12.87
CA ILE A 166 -18.68 6.98 13.42
C ILE A 166 -19.61 6.45 12.32
N GLN A 167 -20.39 5.41 12.63
CA GLN A 167 -21.40 4.87 11.70
C GLN A 167 -22.28 6.00 11.14
N ASN A 168 -22.69 5.86 9.88
CA ASN A 168 -23.51 6.83 9.14
C ASN A 168 -22.88 8.22 8.89
N SER A 169 -21.71 8.53 9.45
CA SER A 169 -20.99 9.77 9.12
C SER A 169 -20.50 9.79 7.67
N ASP A 170 -20.24 10.98 7.14
CA ASP A 170 -19.67 11.12 5.79
C ASP A 170 -18.29 10.48 5.68
N SER A 171 -17.52 10.52 6.77
CA SER A 171 -16.23 9.83 6.85
C SER A 171 -16.40 8.31 6.71
N PHE A 172 -17.42 7.73 7.34
CA PHE A 172 -17.76 6.31 7.20
C PHE A 172 -18.21 5.97 5.78
N LYS A 173 -19.11 6.76 5.19
CA LYS A 173 -19.56 6.55 3.80
C LYS A 173 -18.38 6.55 2.82
N LYS A 174 -17.43 7.48 3.00
CA LYS A 174 -16.20 7.56 2.21
C LYS A 174 -15.30 6.34 2.41
N THR A 175 -15.10 5.89 3.66
CA THR A 175 -14.33 4.66 3.95
C THR A 175 -15.00 3.41 3.37
N MET A 176 -16.33 3.35 3.36
CA MET A 176 -17.08 2.27 2.70
C MET A 176 -16.92 2.26 1.19
N GLN A 177 -16.89 3.44 0.54
CA GLN A 177 -16.58 3.55 -0.89
C GLN A 177 -15.19 2.99 -1.19
N TYR A 178 -14.20 3.31 -0.35
CA TYR A 178 -12.86 2.75 -0.45
C TYR A 178 -12.86 1.23 -0.28
N ALA A 179 -13.51 0.70 0.76
CA ALA A 179 -13.63 -0.73 0.97
C ALA A 179 -14.25 -1.47 -0.24
N GLN A 180 -15.29 -0.89 -0.85
CA GLN A 180 -15.89 -1.45 -2.06
C GLN A 180 -14.95 -1.42 -3.27
N GLN A 181 -14.23 -0.31 -3.49
CA GLN A 181 -13.25 -0.22 -4.58
C GLN A 181 -12.15 -1.27 -4.46
N ILE A 182 -11.60 -1.48 -3.26
CA ILE A 182 -10.59 -2.52 -2.98
C ILE A 182 -11.18 -3.90 -3.28
N LYS A 183 -12.39 -4.18 -2.79
CA LYS A 183 -13.08 -5.46 -3.01
C LYS A 183 -13.28 -5.76 -4.51
N GLU A 184 -13.60 -4.76 -5.32
CA GLU A 184 -13.75 -4.93 -6.78
C GLU A 184 -12.41 -5.16 -7.49
N GLN A 185 -11.29 -4.62 -7.00
CA GLN A 185 -9.95 -4.94 -7.53
C GLN A 185 -9.68 -6.45 -7.39
N PHE A 186 -9.95 -7.03 -6.21
CA PHE A 186 -9.78 -8.47 -5.99
C PHE A 186 -10.67 -9.34 -6.89
N LYS A 187 -11.92 -8.92 -7.15
CA LYS A 187 -12.82 -9.66 -8.07
C LYS A 187 -12.36 -9.62 -9.52
N THR A 188 -11.87 -8.47 -9.98
CA THR A 188 -11.45 -8.28 -11.37
C THR A 188 -10.23 -9.13 -11.70
N SER A 189 -9.26 -9.20 -10.77
CA SER A 189 -8.06 -10.04 -10.92
C SER A 189 -8.34 -11.55 -10.89
N SER A 190 -9.38 -12.00 -10.17
CA SER A 190 -9.78 -13.42 -10.14
C SER A 190 -10.37 -13.92 -11.47
N LYS A 191 -10.92 -13.01 -12.30
CA LYS A 191 -11.59 -13.34 -13.57
C LYS A 191 -10.67 -13.42 -14.80
N ASN A 192 -9.42 -12.95 -14.70
CA ASN A 192 -8.42 -13.08 -15.77
C ASN A 192 -7.40 -14.15 -15.39
N PRO A 193 -7.66 -15.44 -15.63
CA PRO A 193 -6.59 -16.42 -15.66
C PRO A 193 -5.70 -16.05 -16.85
N VAL A 194 -4.46 -15.68 -16.56
CA VAL A 194 -3.43 -15.48 -17.59
C VAL A 194 -3.35 -16.77 -18.42
N LEU A 195 -3.63 -16.66 -19.71
CA LEU A 195 -3.44 -17.70 -20.74
C LEU A 195 -1.97 -18.05 -20.90
#